data_AF-A0A7J9K803-F1
#
_entry.id   AF-A0A7J9K803-F1
#
_cell.length_a   1.000
_cell.length_b   1.000
_cell.length_c   1.000
_cell.angle_alpha   90.00
_cell.angle_beta   90.00
_cell.angle_gamma   90.00
#
_symmetry.space_group_name_H-M   'P 1'
#
loop_
_entity.id
_entity.type
_entity.pdbx_description
1 polymer ?
#
loop_
_entity_poly.entity_id
_entity_poly.type
_entity_poly.pdbx_seq_one_letter_code
_entity_poly.pdbx_strand_id
1 'polypeptide(L)'
;EDSYIFLVNWFKRFPQFKSHDFYIAGESYAGHYVPQLAELIFDNNKIVPKSDYINFKGFMIGNALMDDETDQTGMVDYAWDHAVISDGVYSNIKIKCNFSTPNTTNGCNEAMQAYFDVYNIIDMYSLYAPTCNSNSSTSNNRQRPMIQGIAPQIFSKFDRWHMRPAGYDPCLSDYTEVYLNRPDVQQALHANVTNISYPWTHCSDIINTWGDAPSSMLPTLKKLIAGGIRIWVFSGDTDGRIPVTATRLTLNKLGQKIIEDWTPWYTNHK
;
A
#
# COMPACT_ATOMS: atom_id res chain seq x y z
N GLU A 1 0.37 -10.30 17.82
CA GLU A 1 -0.08 -10.27 19.23
C GLU A 1 0.30 -8.97 19.94
N ASP A 2 1.55 -8.52 19.82
CA ASP A 2 2.04 -7.29 20.47
C ASP A 2 1.17 -6.04 20.19
N SER A 3 0.74 -5.84 18.95
CA SER A 3 -0.16 -4.73 18.61
C SER A 3 -1.51 -4.79 19.35
N TYR A 4 -2.03 -5.98 19.62
CA TYR A 4 -3.25 -6.15 20.42
C TYR A 4 -2.99 -5.82 21.90
N ILE A 5 -1.89 -6.32 22.46
CA ILE A 5 -1.48 -6.00 23.85
C ILE A 5 -1.27 -4.49 24.01
N PHE A 6 -0.63 -3.86 23.03
CA PHE A 6 -0.47 -2.40 22.99
C PHE A 6 -1.84 -1.70 23.04
N LEU A 7 -2.79 -2.09 22.20
CA LEU A 7 -4.13 -1.47 22.17
C LEU A 7 -4.88 -1.64 23.50
N VAL A 8 -4.86 -2.83 24.09
CA VAL A 8 -5.48 -3.08 25.40
C VAL A 8 -4.88 -2.16 26.48
N ASN A 9 -3.55 -2.04 26.52
CA ASN A 9 -2.87 -1.17 27.47
C ASN A 9 -3.09 0.33 27.17
N TRP A 10 -3.19 0.69 25.89
CA TRP A 10 -3.51 2.05 25.46
C TRP A 10 -4.90 2.47 25.95
N PHE A 11 -5.92 1.62 25.80
CA PHE A 11 -7.26 1.90 26.33
C PHE A 11 -7.33 1.92 27.86
N LYS A 12 -6.45 1.16 28.55
CA LYS A 12 -6.29 1.27 30.02
C LYS A 12 -5.68 2.62 30.43
N ARG A 13 -4.72 3.12 29.65
CA ARG A 13 -4.08 4.42 29.89
C ARG A 13 -4.98 5.61 29.49
N PHE A 14 -5.80 5.44 28.46
CA PHE A 14 -6.69 6.47 27.91
C PHE A 14 -8.16 6.00 27.90
N PRO A 15 -8.77 5.77 29.08
CA PRO A 15 -10.09 5.18 29.20
C PRO A 15 -11.22 6.03 28.59
N GLN A 16 -11.01 7.34 28.43
CA GLN A 16 -11.99 8.24 27.83
C GLN A 16 -12.36 7.86 26.38
N PHE A 17 -11.48 7.19 25.65
CA PHE A 17 -11.74 6.79 24.26
C PHE A 17 -12.41 5.43 24.14
N LYS A 18 -12.55 4.69 25.23
CA LYS A 18 -12.99 3.28 25.19
C LYS A 18 -14.43 3.09 24.69
N SER A 19 -15.27 4.10 24.88
CA SER A 19 -16.66 4.09 24.39
C SER A 19 -16.80 4.47 22.92
N HIS A 20 -15.75 5.04 22.30
CA HIS A 20 -15.82 5.47 20.92
C HIS A 20 -15.81 4.29 19.96
N ASP A 21 -16.40 4.47 18.80
CA ASP A 21 -16.25 3.52 17.71
C ASP A 21 -14.79 3.44 17.28
N PHE A 22 -14.22 2.25 17.34
CA PHE A 22 -12.83 2.01 17.03
C PHE A 22 -12.68 1.38 15.64
N TYR A 23 -11.79 1.96 14.85
CA TYR A 23 -11.41 1.46 13.54
C TYR A 23 -9.89 1.39 13.44
N ILE A 24 -9.41 0.45 12.62
CA ILE A 24 -8.00 0.35 12.26
C ILE A 24 -7.88 0.72 10.79
N ALA A 25 -6.88 1.53 10.45
CA ALA A 25 -6.55 1.83 9.06
C ALA A 25 -5.10 1.44 8.78
N GLY A 26 -4.81 1.03 7.55
CA GLY A 26 -3.46 0.71 7.11
C GLY A 26 -3.32 0.77 5.60
N GLU A 27 -2.09 0.70 5.13
CA GLU A 27 -1.73 0.74 3.71
C GLU A 27 -0.71 -0.34 3.38
N SER A 28 -0.65 -0.74 2.10
CA SER A 28 0.41 -1.61 1.59
C SER A 28 0.41 -2.97 2.29
N TYR A 29 1.53 -3.38 2.89
CA TYR A 29 1.62 -4.63 3.65
C TYR A 29 0.70 -4.68 4.88
N ALA A 30 0.13 -3.55 5.30
CA ALA A 30 -0.92 -3.55 6.31
C ALA A 30 -2.21 -4.25 5.85
N GLY A 31 -2.33 -4.61 4.56
CA GLY A 31 -3.30 -5.61 4.11
C GLY A 31 -3.14 -6.99 4.77
N HIS A 32 -1.97 -7.32 5.32
CA HIS A 32 -1.77 -8.44 6.25
C HIS A 32 -1.93 -8.01 7.71
N TYR A 33 -1.31 -6.90 8.13
CA TYR A 33 -1.31 -6.51 9.55
C TYR A 33 -2.72 -6.21 10.08
N VAL A 34 -3.50 -5.43 9.33
CA VAL A 34 -4.80 -4.94 9.79
C VAL A 34 -5.80 -6.08 9.92
N PRO A 35 -6.01 -6.99 8.94
CA PRO A 35 -6.97 -8.06 9.11
C PRO A 35 -6.57 -9.06 10.19
N GLN A 36 -5.27 -9.36 10.37
CA GLN A 36 -4.81 -10.23 11.46
C GLN A 36 -5.05 -9.60 12.84
N LEU A 37 -4.76 -8.30 13.00
CA LEU A 37 -5.06 -7.59 14.23
C LEU A 37 -6.58 -7.50 14.48
N ALA A 38 -7.35 -7.24 13.44
CA ALA A 38 -8.81 -7.20 13.49
C ALA A 38 -9.40 -8.56 13.90
N GLU A 39 -8.87 -9.66 13.38
CA GLU A 39 -9.24 -11.03 13.76
C GLU A 39 -8.95 -11.29 15.23
N LEU A 40 -7.76 -10.92 15.70
CA LEU A 40 -7.38 -11.10 17.10
C LEU A 40 -8.30 -10.29 18.04
N ILE A 41 -8.62 -9.04 17.69
CA ILE A 41 -9.59 -8.22 18.45
C ILE A 41 -10.98 -8.85 18.42
N PHE A 42 -11.44 -9.26 17.24
CA PHE A 42 -12.76 -9.87 17.04
C PHE A 42 -12.96 -11.12 17.88
N ASP A 43 -11.95 -12.00 17.94
CA ASP A 43 -12.02 -13.21 18.74
C ASP A 43 -11.88 -12.93 20.24
N ASN A 44 -10.94 -12.08 20.64
CA ASN A 44 -10.76 -11.74 22.05
C ASN A 44 -11.99 -11.05 22.64
N ASN A 45 -12.66 -10.17 21.90
CA ASN A 45 -13.87 -9.49 22.34
C ASN A 45 -15.01 -10.44 22.76
N LYS A 46 -14.97 -11.72 22.36
CA LYS A 46 -15.95 -12.74 22.75
C LYS A 46 -15.69 -13.33 24.15
N ILE A 47 -14.45 -13.24 24.64
CA ILE A 47 -13.98 -13.96 25.85
C ILE A 47 -13.43 -13.03 26.93
N VAL A 48 -12.96 -11.83 26.57
CA VAL A 48 -12.37 -10.89 27.53
C VAL A 48 -13.43 -10.22 28.41
N PRO A 49 -13.10 -9.81 29.64
CA PRO A 49 -14.00 -9.02 30.47
C PRO A 49 -14.33 -7.67 29.81
N LYS A 50 -15.45 -7.07 30.22
CA LYS A 50 -15.88 -5.74 29.75
C LYS A 50 -14.81 -4.65 29.98
N SER A 51 -13.89 -4.84 30.93
CA SER A 51 -12.76 -3.94 31.17
C SER A 51 -11.74 -3.91 30.02
N ASP A 52 -11.66 -4.95 29.21
CA ASP A 52 -10.65 -5.11 28.16
C ASP A 52 -11.30 -5.19 26.76
N TYR A 53 -12.64 -5.21 26.70
CA TYR A 53 -13.42 -5.10 25.46
C TYR A 53 -13.10 -3.81 24.68
N ILE A 54 -12.82 -3.96 23.38
CA ILE A 54 -12.59 -2.87 22.43
C ILE A 54 -13.85 -2.69 21.59
N ASN A 55 -14.41 -1.48 21.51
CA ASN A 55 -15.60 -1.16 20.69
C ASN A 55 -15.27 -1.13 19.17
N PHE A 56 -14.77 -2.24 18.65
CA PHE A 56 -14.28 -2.39 17.28
C PHE A 56 -15.42 -2.50 16.28
N LYS A 57 -15.40 -1.65 15.24
CA LYS A 57 -16.48 -1.54 14.25
C LYS A 57 -16.09 -1.95 12.84
N GLY A 58 -14.79 -1.94 12.52
CA GLY A 58 -14.34 -2.15 11.17
C GLY A 58 -12.93 -1.67 10.93
N PHE A 59 -12.47 -1.83 9.70
CA PHE A 59 -11.16 -1.36 9.29
C PHE A 59 -11.13 -0.93 7.84
N MET A 60 -10.09 -0.16 7.50
CA MET A 60 -9.84 0.37 6.17
C MET A 60 -8.44 -0.02 5.72
N ILE A 61 -8.28 -0.50 4.49
CA ILE A 61 -6.98 -0.85 3.92
C ILE A 61 -6.83 -0.25 2.52
N GLY A 62 -5.76 0.53 2.33
CA GLY A 62 -5.42 1.21 1.09
C GLY A 62 -4.29 0.52 0.33
N ASN A 63 -4.43 0.37 -0.99
CA ASN A 63 -3.39 -0.23 -1.86
C ASN A 63 -2.78 -1.50 -1.22
N ALA A 64 -3.65 -2.39 -0.78
CA ALA A 64 -3.33 -3.36 0.25
C ALA A 64 -2.92 -4.73 -0.33
N LEU A 65 -1.79 -5.26 0.13
CA LEU A 65 -1.38 -6.63 -0.17
C LEU A 65 -2.26 -7.59 0.63
N MET A 66 -3.01 -8.44 -0.06
CA MET A 66 -4.05 -9.27 0.53
C MET A 66 -4.00 -10.72 0.04
N ASP A 67 -3.47 -10.97 -1.15
CA ASP A 67 -3.38 -12.27 -1.77
C ASP A 67 -2.22 -12.22 -2.72
N ASP A 68 -1.16 -12.99 -2.42
CA ASP A 68 -0.18 -13.40 -3.42
C ASP A 68 -0.95 -14.03 -4.61
N GLU A 69 -0.39 -14.47 -5.73
CA GLU A 69 -1.21 -14.78 -6.92
C GLU A 69 -1.94 -13.57 -7.51
N THR A 70 -3.03 -13.09 -6.91
CA THR A 70 -3.83 -12.01 -7.51
C THR A 70 -3.14 -10.66 -7.43
N ASP A 71 -2.36 -10.39 -6.37
CA ASP A 71 -1.58 -9.16 -6.25
C ASP A 71 -0.46 -9.11 -7.30
N GLN A 72 0.29 -10.20 -7.51
CA GLN A 72 1.36 -10.24 -8.52
C GLN A 72 0.80 -10.30 -9.95
N THR A 73 -0.32 -11.00 -10.16
CA THR A 73 -1.01 -11.00 -11.46
C THR A 73 -1.47 -9.58 -11.80
N GLY A 74 -2.14 -8.91 -10.87
CA GLY A 74 -2.64 -7.55 -11.07
C GLY A 74 -1.53 -6.52 -11.25
N MET A 75 -0.39 -6.68 -10.57
CA MET A 75 0.82 -5.85 -10.72
C MET A 75 1.41 -5.94 -12.14
N VAL A 76 1.46 -7.14 -12.72
CA VAL A 76 1.96 -7.36 -14.09
C VAL A 76 0.97 -6.86 -15.14
N ASP A 77 -0.32 -7.13 -14.95
CA ASP A 77 -1.39 -6.69 -15.87
C ASP A 77 -1.49 -5.17 -15.92
N TYR A 78 -1.44 -4.51 -14.75
CA TYR A 78 -1.45 -3.05 -14.65
C TYR A 78 -0.30 -2.41 -15.43
N ALA A 79 0.93 -2.90 -15.25
CA ALA A 79 2.10 -2.36 -15.94
C ALA A 79 1.99 -2.53 -17.47
N TRP A 80 1.46 -3.64 -17.94
CA TRP A 80 1.24 -3.87 -19.37
C TRP A 80 0.16 -2.93 -19.93
N ASP A 81 -1.00 -2.86 -19.29
CA ASP A 81 -2.10 -1.98 -19.70
C ASP A 81 -1.73 -0.49 -19.70
N HIS A 82 -0.77 -0.10 -18.86
CA HIS A 82 -0.26 1.27 -18.77
C HIS A 82 0.98 1.53 -19.62
N ALA A 83 1.34 0.61 -20.52
CA ALA A 83 2.49 0.69 -21.42
C ALA A 83 3.84 0.88 -20.69
N VAL A 84 3.95 0.41 -19.45
CA VAL A 84 5.20 0.39 -18.68
C VAL A 84 6.12 -0.72 -19.20
N ILE A 85 5.55 -1.87 -19.55
CA ILE A 85 6.30 -3.02 -20.08
C ILE A 85 5.85 -3.36 -21.50
N SER A 86 6.75 -3.92 -22.30
CA SER A 86 6.43 -4.37 -23.66
C SER A 86 5.61 -5.66 -23.68
N ASP A 87 4.90 -5.92 -24.78
CA ASP A 87 4.20 -7.18 -25.04
C ASP A 87 5.11 -8.41 -24.85
N GLY A 88 6.39 -8.28 -25.23
CA GLY A 88 7.37 -9.36 -25.07
C GLY A 88 7.68 -9.66 -23.62
N VAL A 89 7.86 -8.63 -22.78
CA VAL A 89 8.08 -8.79 -21.32
C VAL A 89 6.83 -9.39 -20.68
N TYR A 90 5.65 -8.84 -20.97
CA TYR A 90 4.38 -9.34 -20.46
C TYR A 90 4.14 -10.81 -20.83
N SER A 91 4.27 -11.17 -22.10
CA SER A 91 4.11 -12.56 -22.57
C SER A 91 5.09 -13.52 -21.91
N ASN A 92 6.35 -13.09 -21.77
CA ASN A 92 7.39 -13.91 -21.14
C ASN A 92 7.10 -14.18 -19.66
N ILE A 93 6.60 -13.19 -18.91
CA ILE A 93 6.15 -13.37 -17.52
C ILE A 93 4.96 -14.34 -17.46
N LYS A 94 3.93 -14.16 -18.30
CA LYS A 94 2.75 -15.04 -18.33
C LYS A 94 3.08 -16.50 -18.67
N ILE A 95 4.15 -16.74 -19.44
CA ILE A 95 4.62 -18.10 -19.77
C ILE A 95 5.47 -18.70 -18.65
N LYS A 96 6.39 -17.92 -18.07
CA LYS A 96 7.42 -18.44 -17.16
C LYS A 96 7.03 -18.41 -15.68
N CYS A 97 6.08 -17.57 -15.29
CA CYS A 97 5.67 -17.38 -13.91
C CYS A 97 4.32 -18.05 -13.62
N ASN A 98 4.25 -18.75 -12.48
CA ASN A 98 3.01 -19.23 -11.89
C ASN A 98 2.90 -18.62 -10.48
N PHE A 99 2.09 -17.56 -10.36
CA PHE A 99 1.93 -16.84 -9.10
C PHE A 99 1.03 -17.56 -8.08
N SER A 100 0.34 -18.63 -8.46
CA SER A 100 -0.45 -19.45 -7.52
C SER A 100 0.42 -20.34 -6.63
N THR A 101 1.75 -20.37 -6.86
CA THR A 101 2.68 -21.18 -6.09
C THR A 101 3.81 -20.32 -5.50
N PRO A 102 4.27 -20.61 -4.26
CA PRO A 102 5.32 -19.82 -3.63
C PRO A 102 6.70 -20.02 -4.26
N ASN A 103 6.91 -21.10 -5.01
CA ASN A 103 8.19 -21.42 -5.63
C ASN A 103 8.32 -20.75 -7.00
N THR A 104 9.18 -19.74 -7.08
CA THR A 104 9.56 -19.10 -8.35
C THR A 104 10.66 -19.89 -9.06
N THR A 105 10.49 -20.16 -10.36
CA THR A 105 11.55 -20.74 -11.19
C THR A 105 12.60 -19.69 -11.53
N ASN A 106 13.83 -20.12 -11.86
CA ASN A 106 14.87 -19.20 -12.36
C ASN A 106 14.38 -18.40 -13.59
N GLY A 107 13.64 -19.06 -14.48
CA GLY A 107 13.05 -18.39 -15.65
C GLY A 107 12.03 -17.31 -15.28
N CYS A 108 11.23 -17.52 -14.23
CA CYS A 108 10.34 -16.48 -13.71
C CYS A 108 11.13 -15.31 -13.10
N ASN A 109 12.17 -15.61 -12.31
CA ASN A 109 13.02 -14.56 -11.71
C ASN A 109 13.68 -13.67 -12.78
N GLU A 110 14.21 -14.26 -13.85
CA GLU A 110 14.75 -13.50 -15.00
C GLU A 110 13.69 -12.64 -15.69
N ALA A 111 12.47 -13.18 -15.88
CA ALA A 111 11.37 -12.44 -16.47
C ALA A 111 10.92 -11.25 -15.60
N MET A 112 10.87 -11.47 -14.28
CA MET A 112 10.55 -10.43 -13.30
C MET A 112 11.67 -9.40 -13.14
N GLN A 113 12.94 -9.77 -13.35
CA GLN A 113 14.03 -8.79 -13.36
C GLN A 113 13.83 -7.77 -14.50
N ALA A 114 13.50 -8.25 -15.71
CA ALA A 114 13.21 -7.38 -16.84
C ALA A 114 12.00 -6.45 -16.59
N TYR A 115 11.03 -6.91 -15.78
CA TYR A 115 9.92 -6.07 -15.30
C TYR A 115 10.42 -4.97 -14.36
N PHE A 116 11.19 -5.32 -13.34
CA PHE A 116 11.66 -4.37 -12.33
C PHE A 116 12.68 -3.36 -12.87
N ASP A 117 13.43 -3.70 -13.91
CA ASP A 117 14.40 -2.80 -14.53
C ASP A 117 13.78 -1.48 -15.04
N VAL A 118 12.50 -1.50 -15.43
CA VAL A 118 11.77 -0.31 -15.89
C VAL A 118 11.60 0.71 -14.76
N TYR A 119 11.39 0.25 -13.53
CA TYR A 119 11.20 1.10 -12.34
C TYR A 119 12.49 1.72 -11.82
N ASN A 120 13.63 1.50 -12.48
CA ASN A 120 14.82 2.33 -12.27
C ASN A 120 14.67 3.73 -12.89
N ILE A 121 13.68 3.94 -13.76
CA ILE A 121 13.49 5.17 -14.55
C ILE A 121 12.25 5.94 -14.08
N ILE A 122 11.23 5.23 -13.59
CA ILE A 122 9.92 5.76 -13.17
C ILE A 122 9.61 5.31 -11.75
N ASP A 123 8.73 6.04 -11.06
CA ASP A 123 8.31 5.67 -9.71
C ASP A 123 7.23 4.56 -9.77
N MET A 124 7.48 3.45 -9.06
CA MET A 124 6.53 2.34 -8.97
C MET A 124 5.31 2.68 -8.11
N TYR A 125 5.42 3.58 -7.14
CA TYR A 125 4.33 3.96 -6.24
C TYR A 125 3.41 5.03 -6.83
N SER A 126 3.86 5.74 -7.87
CA SER A 126 3.02 6.69 -8.61
C SER A 126 3.55 6.87 -10.03
N LEU A 127 2.93 6.16 -10.98
CA LEU A 127 3.39 6.07 -12.37
C LEU A 127 3.54 7.43 -13.06
N TYR A 128 2.69 8.40 -12.70
CA TYR A 128 2.65 9.72 -13.33
C TYR A 128 3.34 10.81 -12.50
N ALA A 129 3.92 10.46 -11.36
CA ALA A 129 4.67 11.39 -10.54
C ALA A 129 6.11 11.60 -11.06
N PRO A 130 6.72 12.77 -10.79
CA PRO A 130 8.15 12.93 -10.96
C PRO A 130 8.90 12.03 -9.96
N THR A 131 10.08 11.55 -10.34
CA THR A 131 10.99 10.90 -9.38
C THR A 131 11.77 11.94 -8.57
N CYS A 132 12.09 11.62 -7.33
CA CYS A 132 12.97 12.47 -6.52
C CYS A 132 14.39 12.41 -7.10
N ASN A 133 14.81 13.48 -7.78
CA ASN A 133 16.22 13.66 -8.11
C ASN A 133 16.84 14.42 -6.95
N SER A 134 17.42 13.70 -5.99
CA SER A 134 18.36 14.34 -5.09
C SER A 134 19.46 14.96 -5.95
N ASN A 135 19.62 16.28 -5.90
CA ASN A 135 20.82 16.94 -6.40
C ASN A 135 21.98 16.48 -5.52
N SER A 136 22.42 15.23 -5.71
CA SER A 136 23.78 14.85 -5.38
C SER A 136 24.66 15.70 -6.29
N SER A 137 25.50 16.50 -5.65
CA SER A 137 26.54 17.34 -6.24
C SER A 137 27.61 16.50 -6.95
N THR A 138 27.20 15.70 -7.93
CA THR A 138 28.05 14.99 -8.87
C THR A 138 27.48 15.22 -10.25
N SER A 139 28.13 16.15 -10.93
CA SER A 139 28.01 16.42 -12.35
C SER A 139 27.75 15.15 -13.16
N ASN A 140 26.54 15.04 -13.69
CA ASN A 140 26.33 14.51 -15.03
C ASN A 140 25.09 15.18 -15.61
N ASN A 141 25.35 16.13 -16.51
CA ASN A 141 24.36 16.74 -17.40
C ASN A 141 23.61 15.63 -18.15
N ARG A 142 22.48 15.19 -17.61
CA ARG A 142 21.39 14.65 -18.41
C ARG A 142 20.27 15.66 -18.32
N GLN A 143 20.33 16.67 -19.18
CA GLN A 143 19.13 17.44 -19.51
C GLN A 143 18.09 16.43 -19.95
N ARG A 144 17.06 16.21 -19.12
CA ARG A 144 15.90 15.43 -19.54
C ARG A 144 15.31 16.17 -20.75
N PRO A 145 15.04 15.51 -21.89
CA PRO A 145 14.31 16.16 -22.95
C PRO A 145 12.94 16.54 -22.38
N MET A 146 12.67 17.83 -22.31
CA MET A 146 11.35 18.35 -22.02
C MET A 146 10.48 17.85 -23.17
N ILE A 147 9.69 16.79 -22.95
CA ILE A 147 8.69 16.36 -23.92
C ILE A 147 7.64 17.46 -23.93
N GLN A 148 7.82 18.42 -24.83
CA GLN A 148 6.78 19.35 -25.22
C GLN A 148 5.77 18.52 -26.00
N GLY A 149 4.84 17.91 -25.28
CA GLY A 149 3.84 17.02 -25.87
C GLY A 149 3.14 17.73 -27.02
N ILE A 150 3.35 17.23 -28.24
CA ILE A 150 2.63 17.71 -29.42
C ILE A 150 1.22 17.14 -29.29
N ALA A 151 0.32 17.89 -28.66
CA ALA A 151 -1.09 17.54 -28.62
C ALA A 151 -1.69 17.69 -30.03
N PRO A 152 -2.53 16.75 -30.50
CA PRO A 152 -3.37 17.00 -31.67
C PRO A 152 -4.17 18.29 -31.46
N GLN A 153 -4.26 19.15 -32.47
CA GLN A 153 -4.90 20.48 -32.40
C GLN A 153 -6.30 20.47 -31.74
N ILE A 154 -7.03 19.35 -31.84
CA ILE A 154 -8.36 19.14 -31.26
C ILE A 154 -8.33 19.16 -29.73
N PHE A 155 -7.32 18.55 -29.10
CA PHE A 155 -7.23 18.43 -27.63
C PHE A 155 -6.55 19.61 -26.96
N SER A 156 -5.75 20.40 -27.71
CA SER A 156 -5.09 21.62 -27.24
C SER A 156 -6.06 22.74 -26.81
N LYS A 157 -7.35 22.65 -27.18
CA LYS A 157 -8.37 23.66 -26.88
C LYS A 157 -9.06 23.48 -25.52
N PHE A 158 -8.78 22.38 -24.82
CA PHE A 158 -9.38 22.11 -23.51
C PHE A 158 -8.43 22.58 -22.41
N ASP A 159 -8.80 23.63 -21.67
CA ASP A 159 -7.99 24.17 -20.55
C ASP A 159 -7.69 23.10 -19.47
N ARG A 160 -8.57 22.10 -19.32
CA ARG A 160 -8.36 20.95 -18.42
C ARG A 160 -7.21 20.01 -18.84
N TRP A 161 -6.77 20.04 -20.09
CA TRP A 161 -5.62 19.26 -20.58
C TRP A 161 -4.28 19.81 -20.06
N HIS A 162 -4.24 21.10 -19.71
CA HIS A 162 -3.04 21.79 -19.24
C HIS A 162 -2.97 21.88 -17.71
N MET A 163 -4.00 21.38 -17.00
CA MET A 163 -3.99 21.32 -15.54
C MET A 163 -3.02 20.26 -15.06
N ARG A 164 -1.95 20.68 -14.38
CA ARG A 164 -1.07 19.79 -13.63
C ARG A 164 -1.76 19.43 -12.31
N PRO A 165 -1.87 18.14 -11.94
CA PRO A 165 -2.30 17.77 -10.59
C PRO A 165 -1.35 18.41 -9.58
N ALA A 166 -1.91 19.03 -8.54
CA ALA A 166 -1.15 19.51 -7.40
C ALA A 166 -0.87 18.34 -6.43
N GLY A 167 0.29 18.35 -5.78
CA GLY A 167 0.43 17.84 -4.41
C GLY A 167 1.25 16.59 -4.12
N TYR A 168 1.94 15.98 -5.08
CA TYR A 168 2.88 14.87 -4.78
C TYR A 168 4.34 15.36 -4.82
N ASP A 169 5.00 15.32 -3.66
CA ASP A 169 6.44 15.56 -3.54
C ASP A 169 7.16 14.21 -3.39
N PRO A 170 7.87 13.73 -4.43
CA PRO A 170 8.55 12.44 -4.37
C PRO A 170 9.72 12.42 -3.38
N CYS A 171 10.19 13.59 -2.92
CA CYS A 171 11.29 13.70 -1.97
C CYS A 171 10.83 13.79 -0.51
N LEU A 172 9.52 13.67 -0.24
CA LEU A 172 8.95 13.83 1.10
C LEU A 172 9.62 12.92 2.15
N SER A 173 10.00 11.72 1.76
CA SER A 173 10.68 10.76 2.63
C SER A 173 12.01 11.30 3.15
N ASP A 174 12.82 11.93 2.30
CA ASP A 174 14.14 12.47 2.68
C ASP A 174 14.00 13.55 3.76
N TYR A 175 13.06 14.48 3.59
CA TYR A 175 12.84 15.55 4.57
C TYR A 175 12.28 15.02 5.89
N THR A 176 11.45 13.97 5.82
CA THR A 176 10.84 13.35 7.01
C THR A 176 11.90 12.62 7.85
N GLU A 177 12.84 11.93 7.21
CA GLU A 177 13.94 11.26 7.90
C GLU A 177 14.87 12.26 8.61
N VAL A 178 15.20 13.36 7.94
CA VAL A 178 15.95 14.46 8.57
C VAL A 178 15.19 15.03 9.76
N TYR A 179 13.89 15.30 9.60
CA TYR A 179 13.07 15.90 10.65
C TYR A 179 12.96 15.01 11.90
N LEU A 180 12.68 13.72 11.74
CA LEU A 180 12.48 12.78 12.85
C LEU A 180 13.79 12.40 13.57
N ASN A 181 14.94 12.63 12.95
CA ASN A 181 16.25 12.46 13.58
C ASN A 181 16.78 13.72 14.31
N ARG A 182 16.04 14.83 14.30
CA ARG A 182 16.43 16.01 15.08
C ARG A 182 16.31 15.73 16.59
N PRO A 183 17.31 16.11 17.41
CA PRO A 183 17.26 15.86 18.86
C PRO A 183 16.07 16.53 19.56
N ASP A 184 15.72 17.76 19.16
CA ASP A 184 14.59 18.49 19.75
C ASP A 184 13.25 17.85 19.38
N VAL A 185 13.12 17.30 18.17
CA VAL A 185 11.93 16.54 17.74
C VAL A 185 11.81 15.22 18.50
N GLN A 186 12.89 14.45 18.64
CA GLN A 186 12.88 13.21 19.42
C GLN A 186 12.53 13.47 20.89
N GLN A 187 13.08 14.53 21.47
CA GLN A 187 12.75 14.95 22.84
C GLN A 187 11.26 15.30 22.98
N ALA A 188 10.70 16.06 22.02
CA ALA A 188 9.30 16.46 22.04
C ALA A 188 8.33 15.28 21.88
N LEU A 189 8.71 14.26 21.10
CA LEU A 189 7.93 13.02 20.92
C LEU A 189 8.14 11.99 22.03
N HIS A 190 9.02 12.28 23.00
CA HIS A 190 9.49 11.32 24.00
C HIS A 190 10.04 10.03 23.37
N ALA A 191 10.67 10.16 22.20
CA ALA A 191 11.34 9.09 21.49
C ALA A 191 12.82 8.99 21.90
N ASN A 192 13.47 7.85 21.59
CA ASN A 192 14.90 7.62 21.84
C ASN A 192 15.36 7.86 23.30
N VAL A 193 14.48 7.63 24.28
CA VAL A 193 14.79 7.85 25.71
C VAL A 193 15.87 6.90 26.27
N THR A 194 16.13 5.79 25.57
CA THR A 194 17.16 4.79 25.93
C THR A 194 18.46 4.96 25.16
N ASN A 195 18.60 6.01 24.33
CA ASN A 195 19.78 6.27 23.50
C ASN A 195 20.14 5.08 22.58
N ILE A 196 19.22 4.72 21.69
CA ILE A 196 19.41 3.67 20.68
C ILE A 196 20.56 4.02 19.73
N SER A 197 21.27 3.01 19.24
CA SER A 197 22.51 3.18 18.48
C SER A 197 22.34 3.49 16.98
N TYR A 198 21.10 3.57 16.50
CA TYR A 198 20.76 3.74 15.10
C TYR A 198 19.77 4.91 14.91
N PRO A 199 19.81 5.60 13.76
CA PRO A 199 18.85 6.66 13.48
C PRO A 199 17.46 6.08 13.20
N TRP A 200 16.44 6.93 13.30
CA TRP A 200 15.12 6.61 12.77
C TRP A 200 15.20 6.55 11.24
N THR A 201 14.53 5.56 10.63
CA THR A 201 14.38 5.40 9.18
C THR A 201 12.93 5.02 8.86
N HIS A 202 12.48 5.26 7.62
CA HIS A 202 11.11 4.92 7.18
C HIS A 202 10.83 3.42 7.21
N CYS A 203 11.79 2.65 6.71
CA CYS A 203 11.75 1.19 6.66
C CYS A 203 13.00 0.65 7.34
N SER A 204 12.87 -0.51 7.99
CA SER A 204 13.98 -1.20 8.64
C SER A 204 14.29 -2.49 7.89
N ASP A 205 15.55 -2.66 7.48
CA ASP A 205 16.02 -3.87 6.80
C ASP A 205 16.27 -5.04 7.78
N ILE A 206 16.00 -4.85 9.07
CA ILE A 206 16.11 -5.90 10.09
C ILE A 206 15.10 -7.03 9.81
N ILE A 207 13.90 -6.65 9.34
CA ILE A 207 12.87 -7.61 8.93
C ILE A 207 12.77 -7.57 7.41
N ASN A 208 13.55 -8.44 6.80
CA ASN A 208 13.71 -8.56 5.35
C ASN A 208 12.90 -9.73 4.75
N THR A 209 12.51 -10.72 5.56
CA THR A 209 11.59 -11.79 5.16
C THR A 209 10.65 -12.14 6.30
N TRP A 210 9.35 -12.12 6.03
CA TRP A 210 8.30 -12.49 6.98
C TRP A 210 7.95 -13.98 6.81
N GLY A 211 8.50 -14.84 7.66
CA GLY A 211 8.41 -16.31 7.50
C GLY A 211 7.05 -16.92 7.85
N ASP A 212 6.24 -16.23 8.65
CA ASP A 212 4.95 -16.68 9.17
C ASP A 212 3.75 -15.92 8.57
N ALA A 213 3.95 -15.12 7.52
CA ALA A 213 2.86 -14.46 6.82
C ALA A 213 2.09 -15.46 5.93
N PRO A 214 0.75 -15.56 6.05
CA PRO A 214 -0.02 -16.39 5.13
C PRO A 214 0.01 -15.77 3.73
N SER A 215 0.08 -16.60 2.69
CA SER A 215 0.00 -16.13 1.29
C SER A 215 -1.31 -15.41 0.91
N SER A 216 -2.35 -15.55 1.74
CA SER A 216 -3.67 -14.99 1.46
C SER A 216 -4.42 -14.64 2.74
N MET A 217 -4.96 -13.42 2.77
CA MET A 217 -5.81 -12.90 3.84
C MET A 217 -7.29 -13.16 3.60
N LEU A 218 -7.68 -13.73 2.46
CA LEU A 218 -9.07 -14.03 2.12
C LEU A 218 -9.81 -14.85 3.19
N PRO A 219 -9.21 -15.89 3.82
CA PRO A 219 -9.86 -16.62 4.91
C PRO A 219 -10.22 -15.71 6.10
N THR A 220 -9.28 -14.87 6.52
CA THR A 220 -9.48 -13.89 7.60
C THR A 220 -10.54 -12.86 7.22
N LEU A 221 -10.50 -12.32 6.00
CA LEU A 221 -11.52 -11.39 5.51
C LEU A 221 -12.92 -12.04 5.50
N LYS A 222 -13.06 -13.28 5.01
CA LYS A 222 -14.33 -14.02 5.03
C LYS A 222 -14.87 -14.20 6.44
N LYS A 223 -14.02 -14.57 7.40
CA LYS A 223 -14.39 -14.71 8.81
C LYS A 223 -14.90 -13.40 9.40
N LEU A 224 -14.18 -12.30 9.16
CA LEU A 224 -14.53 -10.98 9.69
C LEU A 224 -15.83 -10.44 9.08
N ILE A 225 -16.03 -10.62 7.77
CA ILE A 225 -17.29 -10.28 7.08
C ILE A 225 -18.46 -11.08 7.67
N ALA A 226 -18.31 -12.39 7.84
CA ALA A 226 -19.33 -13.24 8.47
C ALA A 226 -19.62 -12.82 9.93
N GLY A 227 -18.61 -12.25 10.61
CA GLY A 227 -18.71 -11.66 11.93
C GLY A 227 -19.36 -10.27 11.99
N GLY A 228 -19.77 -9.70 10.85
CA GLY A 228 -20.39 -8.38 10.78
C GLY A 228 -19.42 -7.20 10.88
N ILE A 229 -18.11 -7.44 10.72
CA ILE A 229 -17.10 -6.39 10.71
C ILE A 229 -17.12 -5.66 9.38
N ARG A 230 -17.18 -4.33 9.42
CA ARG A 230 -17.13 -3.49 8.21
C ARG A 230 -15.71 -3.39 7.68
N ILE A 231 -15.53 -3.64 6.39
CA ILE A 231 -14.24 -3.62 5.73
C ILE A 231 -14.34 -2.67 4.54
N TRP A 232 -13.45 -1.68 4.49
CA TRP A 232 -13.30 -0.82 3.33
C TRP A 232 -11.93 -1.06 2.70
N VAL A 233 -11.92 -1.53 1.45
CA VAL A 233 -10.72 -1.62 0.62
C VAL A 233 -10.74 -0.50 -0.41
N PHE A 234 -9.64 0.25 -0.54
CA PHE A 234 -9.49 1.31 -1.53
C PHE A 234 -8.10 1.25 -2.18
N SER A 235 -7.96 1.85 -3.36
CA SER A 235 -6.68 1.89 -4.08
C SER A 235 -6.56 3.21 -4.85
N GLY A 236 -5.39 3.84 -4.81
CA GLY A 236 -5.00 4.82 -5.80
C GLY A 236 -4.81 4.15 -7.16
N ASP A 237 -5.34 4.75 -8.23
CA ASP A 237 -5.30 4.19 -9.59
C ASP A 237 -3.96 4.40 -10.31
N THR A 238 -3.05 5.17 -9.73
CA THR A 238 -1.69 5.43 -10.26
C THR A 238 -0.60 4.61 -9.58
N ASP A 239 -0.92 3.83 -8.54
CA ASP A 239 0.04 2.98 -7.85
C ASP A 239 0.33 1.73 -8.70
N GLY A 240 1.59 1.55 -9.09
CA GLY A 240 2.05 0.37 -9.81
C GLY A 240 2.57 -0.74 -8.89
N ARG A 241 2.77 -0.47 -7.59
CA ARG A 241 3.25 -1.46 -6.62
C ARG A 241 2.14 -2.41 -6.18
N ILE A 242 1.01 -1.88 -5.73
CA ILE A 242 -0.19 -2.67 -5.41
C ILE A 242 -1.39 -1.99 -6.11
N PRO A 243 -1.52 -2.21 -7.43
CA PRO A 243 -2.46 -1.45 -8.24
C PRO A 243 -3.91 -1.80 -7.95
N VAL A 244 -4.81 -0.93 -8.40
CA VAL A 244 -6.26 -1.19 -8.40
C VAL A 244 -6.61 -2.52 -9.10
N THR A 245 -5.85 -2.93 -10.11
CA THR A 245 -6.04 -4.22 -10.79
C THR A 245 -5.85 -5.41 -9.84
N ALA A 246 -4.83 -5.38 -8.99
CA ALA A 246 -4.61 -6.38 -7.95
C ALA A 246 -5.83 -6.44 -7.02
N THR A 247 -6.20 -5.30 -6.43
CA THR A 247 -7.36 -5.21 -5.54
C THR A 247 -8.64 -5.76 -6.18
N ARG A 248 -8.90 -5.46 -7.46
CA ARG A 248 -10.07 -5.98 -8.19
C ARG A 248 -10.04 -7.50 -8.35
N LEU A 249 -8.90 -8.07 -8.71
CA LEU A 249 -8.73 -9.53 -8.82
C LEU A 249 -8.93 -10.21 -7.46
N THR A 250 -8.33 -9.66 -6.41
CA THR A 250 -8.43 -10.18 -5.04
C THR A 250 -9.87 -10.16 -4.52
N LEU A 251 -10.59 -9.05 -4.70
CA LEU A 251 -11.99 -8.94 -4.30
C LEU A 251 -12.92 -9.83 -5.13
N ASN A 252 -12.63 -10.04 -6.41
CA ASN A 252 -13.35 -11.02 -7.22
C ASN A 252 -13.14 -12.45 -6.70
N LYS A 253 -11.89 -12.81 -6.36
CA LYS A 253 -11.53 -14.11 -5.77
C LYS A 253 -12.14 -14.31 -4.37
N LEU A 254 -12.32 -13.23 -3.60
CA LEU A 254 -13.03 -13.26 -2.31
C LEU A 254 -14.47 -13.77 -2.44
N GLY A 255 -15.13 -13.47 -3.58
CA GLY A 255 -16.41 -14.08 -3.97
C GLY A 255 -17.62 -13.62 -3.15
N GLN A 256 -17.63 -12.38 -2.66
CA GLN A 256 -18.79 -11.80 -1.98
C GLN A 256 -19.89 -11.43 -2.98
N LYS A 257 -21.14 -11.45 -2.53
CA LYS A 257 -22.28 -11.02 -3.35
C LYS A 257 -22.24 -9.51 -3.54
N ILE A 258 -22.34 -9.06 -4.79
CA ILE A 258 -22.54 -7.66 -5.14
C ILE A 258 -23.96 -7.25 -4.69
N ILE A 259 -24.03 -6.23 -3.83
CA ILE A 259 -25.30 -5.65 -3.35
C ILE A 259 -25.67 -4.35 -4.06
N GLU A 260 -24.68 -3.68 -4.64
CA GLU A 260 -24.80 -2.44 -5.39
C GLU A 260 -23.79 -2.49 -6.54
N ASP A 261 -24.23 -2.17 -7.75
CA ASP A 261 -23.34 -2.10 -8.91
C ASP A 261 -22.36 -0.93 -8.78
N TRP A 262 -21.28 -0.97 -9.57
CA TRP A 262 -20.28 0.09 -9.57
C TRP A 262 -20.91 1.45 -9.82
N THR A 263 -20.54 2.43 -9.00
CA THR A 263 -20.92 3.83 -9.19
C THR A 263 -19.71 4.75 -8.98
N PRO A 264 -19.63 5.87 -9.71
CA PRO A 264 -18.65 6.90 -9.41
C PRO A 264 -19.00 7.58 -8.08
N TRP A 265 -17.97 7.92 -7.31
CA TRP A 265 -18.10 8.73 -6.10
C TRP A 265 -17.49 10.12 -6.36
N TYR A 266 -18.03 11.13 -5.67
CA TYR A 266 -17.60 12.52 -5.82
C TYR A 266 -17.27 13.10 -4.44
N THR A 267 -16.17 13.84 -4.33
CA THR A 267 -15.75 14.51 -3.08
C THR A 267 -16.60 15.74 -2.74
N ASN A 268 -17.26 16.33 -3.73
CA ASN A 268 -18.12 17.50 -3.56
C ASN A 268 -19.52 17.20 -4.11
N HIS A 269 -20.55 17.40 -3.28
CA HIS A 269 -21.95 17.40 -3.70
C HIS A 269 -22.32 18.73 -4.39
N LYS A 270 -21.76 18.99 -5.58
CA LYS A 270 -22.26 20.07 -6.45
C LYS A 270 -22.81 19.49 -7.74
#